data_AF-A0A2E5HVI6-F1
#
_entry.id   AF-A0A2E5HVI6-F1
#
_cell.length_a   1.000
_cell.length_b   1.000
_cell.length_c   1.000
_cell.angle_alpha   90.00
_cell.angle_beta   90.00
_cell.angle_gamma   90.00
#
_symmetry.space_group_name_H-M   'P 1'
#
loop_
_entity.id
_entity.type
_entity.pdbx_description
1 polymer ?
#
loop_
_entity_poly.entity_id
_entity_poly.type
_entity_poly.pdbx_seq_one_letter_code
_entity_poly.pdbx_strand_id
1 'polypeptide(L)'
;MNKKEFAKYILSSVQAFVENSIKYGKDPFGDTPLFADGINLHSMEPVFWLRNGERWIISNLANQQNFLRTLVNLTTISSDQRYRDFAEQTFKYHFGHIESQCGLLKWGGHTCVDLSTGNFVGEVHQGYLEHEFKLTYPFYDLMWEVDPLATEKFIKALWNSHVLDWSNLDMNRHGSYDLPLGDLWDSDWSNPEPFFEGKGLTFINIGSDLIYAAAHLYKFTKDKGALEWGVRLWEQYEKARDPNTGLGAYQYTQPIQEFDPDEFLSISDFSRAFPDRDVQGRDLDAIKTASMFGDRAKNQFSAEFGDRALEGKMLTSGGCESIYGNVVVSQLGIIEQFGPYRDKMLDSNISGLKAFGKYAYDHQTNQVSTMLTDGTILTPDDIKRPGYYSRESLQKSTPDPILFLSNCVGFHKSNEEPLWKVIRIMARGYDLGDFGESINAEKQPNLKTQNDDPICLIAILELLKLGNQNDLESLACAVAQNIISNRFHNGFFVPSKNHLNARLDSLEALALTCLAGYLYGFGDQIAEYAGSDGFFHVPFDGISRTDDKVAIWNRISEA
;
A
#
# COMPACT_ATOMS: atom_id res chain seq x y z
N MET A 1 5.23 -24.10 -26.54
CA MET A 1 3.85 -23.64 -26.28
C MET A 1 3.67 -22.32 -27.00
N ASN A 2 2.63 -22.15 -27.83
CA ASN A 2 2.37 -20.84 -28.45
C ASN A 2 1.78 -19.86 -27.41
N LYS A 3 1.78 -18.54 -27.69
CA LYS A 3 1.33 -17.50 -26.74
C LYS A 3 -0.07 -17.79 -26.18
N LYS A 4 -1.01 -18.23 -27.02
CA LYS A 4 -2.39 -18.51 -26.61
C LYS A 4 -2.49 -19.76 -25.73
N GLU A 5 -1.69 -20.79 -25.99
CA GLU A 5 -1.62 -21.98 -25.13
C GLU A 5 -1.02 -21.62 -23.77
N PHE A 6 0.00 -20.76 -23.72
CA PHE A 6 0.60 -20.32 -22.46
C PHE A 6 -0.37 -19.45 -21.65
N ALA A 7 -1.09 -18.56 -22.31
CA ALA A 7 -2.15 -17.81 -21.66
C ALA A 7 -3.26 -18.72 -21.09
N LYS A 8 -3.62 -19.83 -21.77
CA LYS A 8 -4.56 -20.83 -21.21
C LYS A 8 -3.98 -21.51 -19.97
N TYR A 9 -2.70 -21.87 -19.99
CA TYR A 9 -2.02 -22.48 -18.85
C TYR A 9 -2.02 -21.53 -17.63
N ILE A 10 -1.70 -20.25 -17.84
CA ILE A 10 -1.80 -19.22 -16.81
C ILE A 10 -3.23 -19.18 -16.23
N LEU A 11 -4.23 -19.03 -17.11
CA LEU A 11 -5.63 -18.92 -16.69
C LEU A 11 -6.10 -20.13 -15.91
N SER A 12 -5.69 -21.35 -16.27
CA SER A 12 -6.09 -22.55 -15.52
C SER A 12 -5.63 -22.53 -14.05
N SER A 13 -4.43 -21.98 -13.79
CA SER A 13 -3.91 -21.87 -12.43
C SER A 13 -4.66 -20.79 -11.64
N VAL A 14 -4.92 -19.64 -12.26
CA VAL A 14 -5.70 -18.56 -11.64
C VAL A 14 -7.15 -18.96 -11.40
N GLN A 15 -7.78 -19.66 -12.35
CA GLN A 15 -9.15 -20.17 -12.19
C GLN A 15 -9.23 -21.17 -11.04
N ALA A 16 -8.27 -22.10 -10.94
CA ALA A 16 -8.22 -23.03 -9.82
C ALA A 16 -8.05 -22.29 -8.47
N PHE A 17 -7.20 -21.25 -8.41
CA PHE A 17 -7.10 -20.38 -7.24
C PHE A 17 -8.43 -19.71 -6.90
N VAL A 18 -9.06 -19.03 -7.86
CA VAL A 18 -10.32 -18.31 -7.62
C VAL A 18 -11.45 -19.25 -7.23
N GLU A 19 -11.57 -20.40 -7.88
CA GLU A 19 -12.60 -21.40 -7.56
C GLU A 19 -12.40 -21.99 -6.16
N ASN A 20 -11.16 -22.23 -5.74
CA ASN A 20 -10.87 -22.63 -4.37
C ASN A 20 -11.13 -21.52 -3.36
N SER A 21 -10.75 -20.28 -3.66
CA SER A 21 -11.06 -19.11 -2.82
C SER A 21 -12.57 -18.91 -2.66
N ILE A 22 -13.36 -19.14 -3.71
CA ILE A 22 -14.82 -19.11 -3.62
C ILE A 22 -15.36 -20.27 -2.79
N LYS A 23 -14.84 -21.48 -3.01
CA LYS A 23 -15.31 -22.68 -2.33
C LYS A 23 -15.02 -22.67 -0.83
N TYR A 24 -13.83 -22.25 -0.43
CA TYR A 24 -13.35 -22.35 0.94
C TYR A 24 -13.37 -21.01 1.70
N GLY A 25 -13.36 -19.89 0.98
CA GLY A 25 -13.28 -18.55 1.57
C GLY A 25 -14.57 -17.76 1.59
N LYS A 26 -15.55 -18.09 0.74
CA LYS A 26 -16.88 -17.46 0.86
C LYS A 26 -17.46 -17.81 2.23
N ASP A 27 -18.06 -16.82 2.88
CA ASP A 27 -18.64 -16.92 4.24
C ASP A 27 -19.30 -18.28 4.49
N PRO A 28 -18.68 -19.15 5.32
CA PRO A 28 -19.22 -20.48 5.59
C PRO A 28 -20.22 -20.48 6.77
N PHE A 29 -20.43 -19.34 7.43
CA PHE A 29 -21.27 -19.23 8.62
C PHE A 29 -22.63 -18.60 8.32
N GLY A 30 -22.68 -17.69 7.36
CA GLY A 30 -23.90 -17.03 6.88
C GLY A 30 -24.12 -17.20 5.38
N ASP A 31 -25.27 -16.73 4.89
CA ASP A 31 -25.53 -16.59 3.45
C ASP A 31 -25.19 -15.17 2.99
N THR A 32 -23.93 -14.77 3.20
CA THR A 32 -23.41 -13.46 2.76
C THR A 32 -22.46 -13.63 1.56
N PRO A 33 -22.23 -12.60 0.74
CA PRO A 33 -21.24 -12.64 -0.34
C PRO A 33 -19.82 -12.29 0.16
N LEU A 34 -19.61 -12.23 1.48
CA LEU A 34 -18.31 -11.91 2.05
C LEU A 34 -17.31 -13.05 1.86
N PHE A 35 -16.03 -12.69 1.87
CA PHE A 35 -14.91 -13.64 1.86
C PHE A 35 -14.03 -13.45 3.08
N ALA A 36 -13.51 -14.53 3.63
CA ALA A 36 -12.41 -14.47 4.58
C ALA A 36 -11.14 -13.98 3.85
N ASP A 37 -10.25 -13.26 4.55
CA ASP A 37 -9.02 -12.72 3.93
C ASP A 37 -8.02 -13.81 3.50
N GLY A 38 -8.15 -15.02 4.06
CA GLY A 38 -7.25 -16.12 3.74
C GLY A 38 -7.76 -17.48 4.16
N ILE A 39 -7.07 -18.51 3.68
CA ILE A 39 -7.38 -19.92 3.90
C ILE A 39 -6.16 -20.63 4.47
N ASN A 40 -6.36 -21.44 5.50
CA ASN A 40 -5.34 -22.33 6.00
C ASN A 40 -5.17 -23.54 5.04
N LEU A 41 -3.97 -23.75 4.51
CA LEU A 41 -3.69 -24.73 3.46
C LEU A 41 -3.68 -26.19 3.93
N HIS A 42 -3.77 -26.45 5.24
CA HIS A 42 -3.88 -27.81 5.77
C HIS A 42 -5.33 -28.19 6.03
N SER A 43 -6.06 -27.34 6.74
CA SER A 43 -7.46 -27.58 7.12
C SER A 43 -8.47 -27.19 6.04
N MET A 44 -8.08 -26.32 5.11
CA MET A 44 -8.97 -25.63 4.16
C MET A 44 -10.07 -24.79 4.83
N GLU A 45 -9.84 -24.40 6.09
CA GLU A 45 -10.72 -23.49 6.83
C GLU A 45 -10.24 -22.03 6.67
N PRO A 46 -11.14 -21.04 6.80
CA PRO A 46 -10.76 -19.64 6.92
C PRO A 46 -9.70 -19.39 8.00
N VAL A 47 -8.79 -18.46 7.74
CA VAL A 47 -7.85 -17.97 8.77
C VAL A 47 -8.59 -17.19 9.85
N PHE A 48 -7.96 -17.05 11.01
CA PHE A 48 -8.51 -16.29 12.12
C PHE A 48 -7.46 -15.39 12.77
N TRP A 49 -7.92 -14.29 13.35
CA TRP A 49 -7.17 -13.45 14.27
C TRP A 49 -7.47 -13.85 15.71
N LEU A 50 -6.44 -13.95 16.56
CA LEU A 50 -6.61 -14.31 17.98
C LEU A 50 -6.38 -13.08 18.86
N ARG A 51 -7.40 -12.68 19.63
CA ARG A 51 -7.31 -11.54 20.55
C ARG A 51 -8.15 -11.75 21.80
N ASN A 52 -7.56 -11.58 22.97
CA ASN A 52 -8.21 -11.74 24.28
C ASN A 52 -8.91 -13.10 24.45
N GLY A 53 -8.35 -14.16 23.86
CA GLY A 53 -8.93 -15.50 23.83
C GLY A 53 -10.04 -15.71 22.81
N GLU A 54 -10.46 -14.66 22.09
CA GLU A 54 -11.46 -14.74 21.02
C GLU A 54 -10.79 -15.01 19.66
N ARG A 55 -11.49 -15.77 18.82
CA ARG A 55 -11.07 -16.09 17.45
C ARG A 55 -11.99 -15.35 16.48
N TRP A 56 -11.44 -14.41 15.72
CA TRP A 56 -12.17 -13.63 14.73
C TRP A 56 -11.87 -14.17 13.34
N ILE A 57 -12.88 -14.59 12.58
CA ILE A 57 -12.69 -14.99 11.18
C ILE A 57 -12.68 -13.73 10.33
N ILE A 58 -11.49 -13.22 10.04
CA ILE A 58 -11.33 -11.88 9.46
C ILE A 58 -11.81 -11.81 8.01
N SER A 59 -12.73 -10.88 7.76
CA SER A 59 -13.15 -10.42 6.44
C SER A 59 -12.94 -8.92 6.37
N ASN A 60 -11.92 -8.50 5.64
CA ASN A 60 -11.51 -7.12 5.49
C ASN A 60 -11.43 -6.77 4.01
N LEU A 61 -12.47 -6.12 3.51
CA LEU A 61 -12.54 -5.77 2.08
C LEU A 61 -11.37 -4.86 1.64
N ALA A 62 -10.75 -4.09 2.52
CA ALA A 62 -9.55 -3.31 2.20
C ALA A 62 -8.37 -4.21 1.78
N ASN A 63 -8.35 -5.46 2.27
CA ASN A 63 -7.37 -6.50 1.96
C ASN A 63 -7.88 -7.49 0.90
N GLN A 64 -8.83 -7.10 0.05
CA GLN A 64 -9.38 -7.97 -1.00
C GLN A 64 -9.43 -7.28 -2.37
N GLN A 65 -8.91 -6.05 -2.46
CA GLN A 65 -9.07 -5.23 -3.66
C GLN A 65 -8.37 -5.82 -4.89
N ASN A 66 -7.23 -6.48 -4.73
CA ASN A 66 -6.52 -7.16 -5.83
C ASN A 66 -7.20 -8.48 -6.22
N PHE A 67 -7.81 -9.17 -5.26
CA PHE A 67 -8.69 -10.30 -5.55
C PHE A 67 -9.88 -9.87 -6.44
N LEU A 68 -10.54 -8.76 -6.10
CA LEU A 68 -11.66 -8.23 -6.90
C LEU A 68 -11.21 -7.80 -8.32
N ARG A 69 -10.03 -7.17 -8.45
CA ARG A 69 -9.44 -6.89 -9.78
C ARG A 69 -9.19 -8.17 -10.58
N THR A 70 -8.70 -9.23 -9.93
CA THR A 70 -8.49 -10.55 -10.54
C THR A 70 -9.81 -11.15 -11.05
N LEU A 71 -10.90 -11.05 -10.29
CA LEU A 71 -12.22 -11.54 -10.70
C LEU A 71 -12.76 -10.81 -11.95
N VAL A 72 -12.59 -9.48 -11.99
CA VAL A 72 -12.95 -8.68 -13.17
C VAL A 72 -12.10 -9.08 -14.37
N ASN A 73 -10.78 -9.25 -14.20
CA ASN A 73 -9.88 -9.67 -15.27
C ASN A 73 -10.26 -11.06 -15.82
N LEU A 74 -10.59 -12.02 -14.95
CA LEU A 74 -11.07 -13.34 -15.39
C LEU A 74 -12.36 -13.22 -16.21
N THR A 75 -13.29 -12.35 -15.82
CA THR A 75 -14.51 -12.10 -16.59
C THR A 75 -14.18 -11.53 -17.97
N THR A 76 -13.33 -10.51 -18.03
CA THR A 76 -12.89 -9.89 -19.30
C THR A 76 -12.28 -10.92 -20.26
N ILE A 77 -11.39 -11.79 -19.75
CA ILE A 77 -10.64 -12.72 -20.60
C ILE A 77 -11.46 -13.97 -20.97
N SER A 78 -12.25 -14.50 -20.04
CA SER A 78 -12.98 -15.78 -20.23
C SER A 78 -14.44 -15.61 -20.67
N SER A 79 -14.99 -14.39 -20.54
CA SER A 79 -16.42 -14.10 -20.69
C SER A 79 -17.34 -14.83 -19.69
N ASP A 80 -16.82 -15.47 -18.64
CA ASP A 80 -17.63 -16.03 -17.54
C ASP A 80 -17.99 -14.91 -16.56
N GLN A 81 -19.23 -14.44 -16.64
CA GLN A 81 -19.78 -13.33 -15.85
C GLN A 81 -19.83 -13.63 -14.34
N ARG A 82 -19.82 -14.90 -13.95
CA ARG A 82 -19.89 -15.33 -12.55
C ARG A 82 -18.81 -14.69 -11.68
N TYR A 83 -17.60 -14.49 -12.19
CA TYR A 83 -16.51 -13.92 -11.40
C TYR A 83 -16.77 -12.45 -11.06
N ARG A 84 -17.18 -11.65 -12.04
CA ARG A 84 -17.56 -10.25 -11.81
C ARG A 84 -18.80 -10.13 -10.92
N ASP A 85 -19.77 -11.03 -11.07
CA ASP A 85 -20.96 -11.04 -10.22
C ASP A 85 -20.60 -11.22 -8.73
N PHE A 86 -19.59 -12.05 -8.40
CA PHE A 86 -19.07 -12.13 -7.03
C PHE A 86 -18.50 -10.79 -6.57
N ALA A 87 -17.65 -10.15 -7.39
CA ALA A 87 -17.03 -8.88 -7.03
C ALA A 87 -18.07 -7.77 -6.80
N GLU A 88 -19.08 -7.68 -7.66
CA GLU A 88 -20.18 -6.72 -7.51
C GLU A 88 -21.04 -7.00 -6.28
N GLN A 89 -21.34 -8.28 -6.00
CA GLN A 89 -22.12 -8.65 -4.81
C GLN A 89 -21.38 -8.32 -3.52
N THR A 90 -20.07 -8.50 -3.46
CA THR A 90 -19.25 -8.10 -2.32
C THR A 90 -19.39 -6.60 -2.04
N PHE A 91 -19.23 -5.73 -3.06
CA PHE A 91 -19.40 -4.28 -2.87
C PHE A 91 -20.83 -3.89 -2.50
N LYS A 92 -21.84 -4.45 -3.18
CA LYS A 92 -23.27 -4.19 -2.87
C LYS A 92 -23.58 -4.51 -1.41
N TYR A 93 -23.05 -5.62 -0.89
CA TYR A 93 -23.26 -6.00 0.49
C TYR A 93 -22.58 -5.02 1.46
N HIS A 94 -21.36 -4.59 1.16
CA HIS A 94 -20.64 -3.63 2.00
C HIS A 94 -21.37 -2.28 2.08
N PHE A 95 -21.81 -1.73 0.96
CA PHE A 95 -22.59 -0.50 0.93
C PHE A 95 -23.95 -0.65 1.64
N GLY A 96 -24.58 -1.82 1.58
CA GLY A 96 -25.88 -2.05 2.22
C GLY A 96 -25.85 -2.41 3.71
N HIS A 97 -24.75 -2.99 4.22
CA HIS A 97 -24.73 -3.62 5.55
C HIS A 97 -23.50 -3.32 6.41
N ILE A 98 -22.38 -2.88 5.81
CA ILE A 98 -21.10 -2.66 6.51
C ILE A 98 -20.76 -1.16 6.60
N GLU A 99 -21.40 -0.32 5.78
CA GLU A 99 -21.31 1.13 5.83
C GLU A 99 -21.73 1.69 7.20
N SER A 100 -20.95 2.63 7.71
CA SER A 100 -21.28 3.46 8.86
C SER A 100 -22.26 4.57 8.48
N GLN A 101 -22.84 5.23 9.48
CA GLN A 101 -23.80 6.31 9.24
C GLN A 101 -23.18 7.48 8.45
N CYS A 102 -21.90 7.81 8.70
CA CYS A 102 -21.21 8.88 8.00
C CYS A 102 -20.83 8.53 6.55
N GLY A 103 -20.80 7.24 6.19
CA GLY A 103 -20.44 6.76 4.86
C GLY A 103 -19.13 5.99 4.77
N LEU A 104 -18.33 5.96 5.84
CA LEU A 104 -17.15 5.11 5.91
C LEU A 104 -17.54 3.64 5.93
N LEU A 105 -16.79 2.78 5.24
CA LEU A 105 -16.90 1.34 5.38
C LEU A 105 -16.05 0.86 6.57
N LYS A 106 -16.55 -0.11 7.35
CA LYS A 106 -15.84 -0.68 8.50
C LYS A 106 -14.82 -1.73 8.05
N TRP A 107 -13.66 -1.25 7.62
CA TRP A 107 -12.55 -2.00 7.01
C TRP A 107 -11.21 -1.30 7.27
N GLY A 108 -10.12 -1.79 6.68
CA GLY A 108 -8.81 -1.15 6.72
C GLY A 108 -7.91 -1.69 7.82
N GLY A 109 -6.91 -0.91 8.22
CA GLY A 109 -5.84 -1.35 9.12
C GLY A 109 -6.31 -1.75 10.53
N HIS A 110 -7.45 -1.23 10.97
CA HIS A 110 -7.91 -1.33 12.36
C HIS A 110 -9.33 -1.82 12.55
N THR A 111 -10.06 -2.12 11.48
CA THR A 111 -11.44 -2.62 11.56
C THR A 111 -11.66 -3.68 10.49
N CYS A 112 -12.37 -4.75 10.84
CA CYS A 112 -12.86 -5.75 9.89
C CYS A 112 -14.14 -6.42 10.41
N VAL A 113 -14.75 -7.28 9.60
CA VAL A 113 -15.88 -8.11 10.01
C VAL A 113 -15.35 -9.46 10.50
N ASP A 114 -15.82 -9.92 11.66
CA ASP A 114 -15.71 -11.33 12.04
C ASP A 114 -16.85 -12.12 11.39
N LEU A 115 -16.55 -12.94 10.39
CA LEU A 115 -17.57 -13.71 9.66
C LEU A 115 -18.36 -14.68 10.54
N SER A 116 -17.77 -15.16 11.64
CA SER A 116 -18.45 -16.12 12.50
C SER A 116 -19.61 -15.52 13.29
N THR A 117 -19.57 -14.20 13.53
CA THR A 117 -20.58 -13.48 14.31
C THR A 117 -21.30 -12.39 13.52
N GLY A 118 -20.72 -11.93 12.40
CA GLY A 118 -21.16 -10.74 11.67
C GLY A 118 -20.82 -9.42 12.37
N ASN A 119 -20.12 -9.46 13.50
CA ASN A 119 -19.76 -8.26 14.25
C ASN A 119 -18.53 -7.57 13.65
N PHE A 120 -18.42 -6.26 13.92
CA PHE A 120 -17.21 -5.51 13.62
C PHE A 120 -16.21 -5.69 14.76
N VAL A 121 -14.99 -6.07 14.41
CA VAL A 121 -13.88 -6.30 15.33
C VAL A 121 -12.68 -5.49 14.86
N GLY A 122 -11.76 -5.17 15.77
CA GLY A 122 -10.68 -4.25 15.44
C GLY A 122 -10.11 -3.53 16.63
N GLU A 123 -9.19 -2.61 16.38
CA GLU A 123 -8.60 -1.78 17.43
C GLU A 123 -9.62 -0.79 17.96
N VAL A 124 -9.81 -0.80 19.29
CA VAL A 124 -10.65 0.17 19.97
C VAL A 124 -9.76 1.22 20.60
N HIS A 125 -9.85 2.46 20.14
CA HIS A 125 -9.17 3.61 20.74
C HIS A 125 -10.20 4.54 21.37
N GLN A 126 -10.01 4.89 22.65
CA GLN A 126 -10.93 5.75 23.42
C GLN A 126 -12.39 5.28 23.37
N GLY A 127 -12.62 3.97 23.30
CA GLY A 127 -13.96 3.37 23.28
C GLY A 127 -14.59 3.20 21.89
N TYR A 128 -13.91 3.57 20.80
CA TYR A 128 -14.44 3.46 19.42
C TYR A 128 -13.47 2.73 18.48
N LEU A 129 -14.02 2.07 17.45
CA LEU A 129 -13.23 1.54 16.33
C LEU A 129 -12.75 2.71 15.45
N GLU A 130 -11.56 2.56 14.86
CA GLU A 130 -10.99 3.57 13.96
C GLU A 130 -10.91 3.08 12.52
N HIS A 131 -11.17 3.98 11.58
CA HIS A 131 -10.88 3.78 10.17
C HIS A 131 -9.40 4.11 9.92
N GLU A 132 -8.66 3.23 9.26
CA GLU A 132 -7.28 3.48 8.84
C GLU A 132 -7.04 2.92 7.45
N PHE A 133 -6.52 3.77 6.56
CA PHE A 133 -5.91 3.36 5.30
C PHE A 133 -4.43 3.69 5.30
N LYS A 134 -3.65 2.79 4.70
CA LYS A 134 -2.27 3.06 4.29
C LYS A 134 -2.03 2.34 2.97
N LEU A 135 -1.79 3.10 1.91
CA LEU A 135 -1.53 2.59 0.56
C LEU A 135 -2.60 1.56 0.14
N THR A 136 -3.87 1.81 0.42
CA THR A 136 -4.94 0.82 0.22
C THR A 136 -5.43 0.82 -1.23
N TYR A 137 -5.55 1.99 -1.85
CA TYR A 137 -5.97 2.22 -3.24
C TYR A 137 -7.14 1.33 -3.68
N PRO A 138 -8.35 1.52 -3.09
CA PRO A 138 -9.52 0.74 -3.41
C PRO A 138 -9.85 0.72 -4.92
N PHE A 139 -10.53 -0.32 -5.38
CA PHE A 139 -10.96 -0.46 -6.76
C PHE A 139 -12.19 0.44 -7.04
N TYR A 140 -11.98 1.75 -6.94
CA TYR A 140 -13.04 2.76 -7.01
C TYR A 140 -13.84 2.72 -8.31
N ASP A 141 -13.22 2.29 -9.42
CA ASP A 141 -13.94 2.10 -10.69
C ASP A 141 -15.05 1.06 -10.55
N LEU A 142 -14.78 -0.11 -9.95
CA LEU A 142 -15.80 -1.12 -9.73
C LEU A 142 -16.79 -0.70 -8.62
N MET A 143 -16.33 -0.03 -7.58
CA MET A 143 -17.21 0.55 -6.56
C MET A 143 -18.24 1.48 -7.19
N TRP A 144 -17.78 2.39 -8.05
CA TRP A 144 -18.62 3.35 -8.78
C TRP A 144 -19.59 2.66 -9.75
N GLU A 145 -19.14 1.66 -10.49
CA GLU A 145 -20.00 0.86 -11.38
C GLU A 145 -21.11 0.13 -10.61
N VAL A 146 -20.83 -0.29 -9.37
CA VAL A 146 -21.78 -0.99 -8.50
C VAL A 146 -22.80 -0.04 -7.86
N ASP A 147 -22.32 1.03 -7.21
CA ASP A 147 -23.15 2.03 -6.55
C ASP A 147 -22.43 3.39 -6.54
N PRO A 148 -22.75 4.27 -7.51
CA PRO A 148 -22.16 5.61 -7.61
C PRO A 148 -22.39 6.46 -6.35
N LEU A 149 -23.59 6.37 -5.75
CA LEU A 149 -23.98 7.23 -4.63
C LEU A 149 -23.25 6.80 -3.35
N ALA A 150 -23.18 5.50 -3.09
CA ALA A 150 -22.44 4.97 -1.95
C ALA A 150 -20.93 5.22 -2.11
N THR A 151 -20.40 5.13 -3.33
CA THR A 151 -18.98 5.43 -3.60
C THR A 151 -18.65 6.90 -3.39
N GLU A 152 -19.50 7.81 -3.89
CA GLU A 152 -19.34 9.26 -3.63
C GLU A 152 -19.39 9.57 -2.13
N LYS A 153 -20.39 9.00 -1.44
CA LYS A 153 -20.56 9.16 0.01
C LYS A 153 -19.34 8.65 0.78
N PHE A 154 -18.82 7.48 0.42
CA PHE A 154 -17.61 6.92 1.01
C PHE A 154 -16.40 7.85 0.83
N ILE A 155 -16.13 8.33 -0.39
CA ILE A 155 -14.95 9.19 -0.65
C ILE A 155 -15.06 10.50 0.14
N LYS A 156 -16.25 11.10 0.21
CA LYS A 156 -16.49 12.30 1.03
C LYS A 156 -16.30 12.01 2.52
N ALA A 157 -16.82 10.89 3.02
CA ALA A 157 -16.64 10.47 4.41
C ALA A 157 -15.18 10.19 4.76
N LEU A 158 -14.41 9.61 3.83
CA LEU A 158 -12.97 9.36 3.96
C LEU A 158 -12.22 10.67 4.20
N TRP A 159 -12.44 11.68 3.37
CA TRP A 159 -11.82 13.00 3.57
C TRP A 159 -12.29 13.66 4.87
N ASN A 160 -13.60 13.70 5.09
CA ASN A 160 -14.20 14.32 6.28
C ASN A 160 -13.64 13.77 7.57
N SER A 161 -13.44 12.45 7.66
CA SER A 161 -13.04 11.78 8.89
C SER A 161 -11.53 11.83 9.16
N HIS A 162 -10.72 12.08 8.13
CA HIS A 162 -9.26 12.08 8.23
C HIS A 162 -8.63 13.48 8.25
N VAL A 163 -9.31 14.51 7.73
CA VAL A 163 -8.85 15.90 7.83
C VAL A 163 -9.33 16.49 9.16
N LEU A 164 -8.39 16.76 10.06
CA LEU A 164 -8.65 17.33 11.38
C LEU A 164 -8.88 18.84 11.32
N ASP A 165 -8.13 19.52 10.46
CA ASP A 165 -8.23 20.96 10.24
C ASP A 165 -8.05 21.26 8.74
N TRP A 166 -9.14 21.68 8.11
CA TRP A 166 -9.16 21.97 6.68
C TRP A 166 -8.32 23.20 6.32
N SER A 167 -8.14 24.15 7.24
CA SER A 167 -7.42 25.40 6.96
C SER A 167 -5.94 25.17 6.62
N ASN A 168 -5.34 24.14 7.22
CA ASN A 168 -3.92 23.81 7.08
C ASN A 168 -3.67 22.37 6.60
N LEU A 169 -4.73 21.59 6.36
CA LEU A 169 -4.65 20.17 6.02
C LEU A 169 -3.98 19.33 7.12
N ASP A 170 -4.08 19.72 8.40
CA ASP A 170 -3.72 18.78 9.46
C ASP A 170 -4.65 17.56 9.36
N MET A 171 -4.05 16.38 9.18
CA MET A 171 -4.76 15.14 8.91
C MET A 171 -4.17 14.00 9.70
N ASN A 172 -4.98 12.99 9.98
CA ASN A 172 -4.54 11.80 10.69
C ASN A 172 -4.80 10.54 9.87
N ARG A 173 -3.95 9.54 10.09
CA ARG A 173 -4.16 8.18 9.55
C ARG A 173 -5.39 7.49 10.12
N HIS A 174 -5.90 7.98 11.25
CA HIS A 174 -7.07 7.47 11.95
C HIS A 174 -8.26 8.40 11.72
N GLY A 175 -9.39 7.84 11.29
CA GLY A 175 -10.65 8.54 11.10
C GLY A 175 -11.78 7.93 11.93
N SER A 176 -12.72 8.78 12.37
CA SER A 176 -13.88 8.36 13.17
C SER A 176 -15.07 7.96 12.29
N TYR A 177 -15.75 6.87 12.65
CA TYR A 177 -17.01 6.43 12.00
C TYR A 177 -18.24 7.27 12.36
N ASP A 178 -18.12 8.16 13.35
CA ASP A 178 -19.26 8.89 13.92
C ASP A 178 -19.24 10.39 13.57
N LEU A 179 -18.28 10.83 12.75
CA LEU A 179 -18.14 12.23 12.39
C LEU A 179 -19.20 12.63 11.35
N PRO A 180 -20.08 13.61 11.64
CA PRO A 180 -20.99 14.15 10.63
C PRO A 180 -20.19 14.86 9.53
N LEU A 181 -20.74 14.89 8.31
CA LEU A 181 -20.13 15.65 7.21
C LEU A 181 -20.10 17.14 7.57
N GLY A 182 -18.91 17.74 7.51
CA GLY A 182 -18.70 19.19 7.63
C GLY A 182 -18.85 19.90 6.29
N ASP A 183 -18.12 21.00 6.12
CA ASP A 183 -18.15 21.82 4.89
C ASP A 183 -17.32 21.20 3.74
N LEU A 184 -16.50 20.19 4.04
CA LEU A 184 -15.57 19.54 3.10
C LEU A 184 -14.86 20.55 2.19
N TRP A 185 -15.18 20.50 0.89
CA TRP A 185 -14.50 21.26 -0.14
C TRP A 185 -14.73 22.77 -0.05
N ASP A 186 -15.80 23.20 0.62
CA ASP A 186 -16.14 24.61 0.82
C ASP A 186 -15.39 25.24 2.03
N SER A 187 -14.54 24.46 2.70
CA SER A 187 -13.74 24.94 3.83
C SER A 187 -12.69 25.98 3.40
N ASP A 188 -12.30 26.85 4.35
CA ASP A 188 -11.23 27.82 4.16
C ASP A 188 -9.85 27.13 4.01
N TRP A 189 -8.93 27.77 3.29
CA TRP A 189 -7.57 27.26 3.05
C TRP A 189 -6.53 28.37 3.24
N SER A 190 -5.58 28.17 4.14
CA SER A 190 -4.55 29.15 4.49
C SER A 190 -3.19 28.91 3.85
N ASN A 191 -3.00 27.77 3.17
CA ASN A 191 -1.76 27.41 2.46
C ASN A 191 -0.48 27.49 3.33
N PRO A 192 -0.40 26.71 4.43
CA PRO A 192 0.72 26.78 5.37
C PRO A 192 2.07 26.41 4.74
N GLU A 193 3.14 26.82 5.44
CA GLU A 193 4.50 26.33 5.22
C GLU A 193 4.65 24.94 5.83
N PRO A 194 5.48 24.05 5.24
CA PRO A 194 5.63 22.69 5.71
C PRO A 194 6.30 22.63 7.08
N PHE A 195 6.12 21.49 7.75
CA PHE A 195 6.57 21.16 9.09
C PHE A 195 5.97 22.06 10.18
N PHE A 196 4.76 22.58 9.98
CA PHE A 196 4.00 23.18 11.07
C PHE A 196 3.64 22.13 12.13
N GLU A 197 3.45 22.57 13.37
CA GLU A 197 3.03 21.69 14.45
C GLU A 197 1.53 21.37 14.32
N GLY A 198 1.19 20.09 14.21
CA GLY A 198 -0.18 19.58 14.08
C GLY A 198 -0.51 18.52 15.11
N LYS A 199 -1.80 18.25 15.31
CA LYS A 199 -2.28 17.12 16.12
C LYS A 199 -2.27 15.82 15.31
N GLY A 200 -2.45 15.93 14.00
CA GLY A 200 -2.44 14.83 13.07
C GLY A 200 -1.04 14.32 12.76
N LEU A 201 -0.99 13.10 12.22
CA LEU A 201 0.21 12.50 11.66
C LEU A 201 -0.01 12.35 10.16
N THR A 202 0.46 13.35 9.39
CA THR A 202 0.18 13.51 7.95
C THR A 202 1.04 12.60 7.08
N PHE A 203 1.17 11.32 7.46
CA PHE A 203 1.97 10.34 6.74
C PHE A 203 1.48 10.20 5.29
N ILE A 204 2.41 10.11 4.34
CA ILE A 204 2.09 9.99 2.90
C ILE A 204 1.31 8.71 2.59
N ASN A 205 1.43 7.66 3.40
CA ASN A 205 0.72 6.41 3.17
C ASN A 205 -0.82 6.53 3.31
N ILE A 206 -1.34 7.40 4.17
CA ILE A 206 -2.77 7.77 4.16
C ILE A 206 -3.03 8.95 3.21
N GLY A 207 -2.10 9.92 3.13
CA GLY A 207 -2.29 11.10 2.28
C GLY A 207 -2.46 10.74 0.81
N SER A 208 -1.74 9.72 0.34
CA SER A 208 -1.87 9.18 -1.00
C SER A 208 -3.22 8.50 -1.27
N ASP A 209 -3.82 7.82 -0.28
CA ASP A 209 -5.17 7.28 -0.41
C ASP A 209 -6.21 8.41 -0.57
N LEU A 210 -6.07 9.51 0.18
CA LEU A 210 -6.92 10.69 0.05
C LEU A 210 -6.78 11.34 -1.34
N ILE A 211 -5.54 11.55 -1.80
CA ILE A 211 -5.25 12.08 -3.15
C ILE A 211 -5.85 11.17 -4.22
N TYR A 212 -5.67 9.86 -4.10
CA TYR A 212 -6.17 8.86 -5.03
C TYR A 212 -7.71 8.87 -5.08
N ALA A 213 -8.37 8.95 -3.92
CA ALA A 213 -9.84 9.03 -3.82
C ALA A 213 -10.40 10.33 -4.43
N ALA A 214 -9.76 11.47 -4.16
CA ALA A 214 -10.17 12.77 -4.70
C ALA A 214 -10.10 12.80 -6.23
N ALA A 215 -9.02 12.27 -6.83
CA ALA A 215 -8.86 12.17 -8.27
C ALA A 215 -9.95 11.29 -8.92
N HIS A 216 -10.30 10.16 -8.29
CA HIS A 216 -11.39 9.31 -8.75
C HIS A 216 -12.75 9.99 -8.63
N LEU A 217 -13.03 10.66 -7.51
CA LEU A 217 -14.28 11.40 -7.36
C LEU A 217 -14.42 12.46 -8.47
N TYR A 218 -13.35 13.19 -8.78
CA TYR A 218 -13.33 14.11 -9.91
C TYR A 218 -13.51 13.39 -11.26
N LYS A 219 -12.86 12.25 -11.50
CA LYS A 219 -13.05 11.42 -12.71
C LYS A 219 -14.55 11.14 -12.92
N PHE A 220 -15.23 10.70 -11.87
CA PHE A 220 -16.63 10.26 -11.89
C PHE A 220 -17.65 11.39 -11.98
N THR A 221 -17.47 12.46 -11.20
CA THR A 221 -18.49 13.50 -10.98
C THR A 221 -18.14 14.85 -11.60
N LYS A 222 -16.87 15.06 -11.96
CA LYS A 222 -16.30 16.38 -12.28
C LYS A 222 -16.36 17.38 -11.11
N ASP A 223 -16.46 16.90 -9.87
CA ASP A 223 -16.35 17.71 -8.64
C ASP A 223 -14.97 18.37 -8.55
N LYS A 224 -14.91 19.66 -8.90
CA LYS A 224 -13.67 20.44 -8.89
C LYS A 224 -13.12 20.65 -7.49
N GLY A 225 -13.98 20.69 -6.47
CA GLY A 225 -13.57 20.83 -5.08
C GLY A 225 -12.74 19.62 -4.66
N ALA A 226 -13.23 18.41 -4.95
CA ALA A 226 -12.47 17.19 -4.70
C ALA A 226 -11.07 17.22 -5.35
N LEU A 227 -10.99 17.55 -6.66
CA LEU A 227 -9.70 17.65 -7.34
C LEU A 227 -8.78 18.69 -6.71
N GLU A 228 -9.31 19.88 -6.43
CA GLU A 228 -8.54 20.98 -5.86
C GLU A 228 -7.95 20.62 -4.50
N TRP A 229 -8.74 20.01 -3.61
CA TRP A 229 -8.27 19.55 -2.30
C TRP A 229 -7.27 18.40 -2.40
N GLY A 230 -7.49 17.45 -3.32
CA GLY A 230 -6.50 16.42 -3.64
C GLY A 230 -5.15 17.00 -4.07
N VAL A 231 -5.16 18.03 -4.93
CA VAL A 231 -3.95 18.72 -5.37
C VAL A 231 -3.32 19.55 -4.25
N ARG A 232 -4.11 20.25 -3.44
CA ARG A 232 -3.60 20.99 -2.26
C ARG A 232 -2.87 20.07 -1.29
N LEU A 233 -3.42 18.89 -1.02
CA LEU A 233 -2.79 17.88 -0.18
C LEU A 233 -1.49 17.35 -0.78
N TRP A 234 -1.51 17.01 -2.07
CA TRP A 234 -0.28 16.64 -2.78
C TRP A 234 0.79 17.75 -2.70
N GLU A 235 0.42 19.02 -2.89
CA GLU A 235 1.32 20.16 -2.81
C GLU A 235 1.96 20.32 -1.42
N GLN A 236 1.32 19.88 -0.33
CA GLN A 236 1.95 19.92 0.99
C GLN A 236 3.19 19.01 1.07
N TYR A 237 3.12 17.81 0.48
CA TYR A 237 4.27 16.91 0.38
C TYR A 237 5.36 17.47 -0.54
N GLU A 238 4.96 18.15 -1.62
CA GLU A 238 5.91 18.79 -2.53
C GLU A 238 6.66 19.95 -1.88
N LYS A 239 5.96 20.82 -1.15
CA LYS A 239 6.59 21.90 -0.39
C LYS A 239 7.57 21.38 0.66
N ALA A 240 7.29 20.21 1.23
CA ALA A 240 8.11 19.60 2.26
C ALA A 240 9.39 18.92 1.73
N ARG A 241 9.57 18.81 0.40
CA ARG A 241 10.82 18.32 -0.21
C ARG A 241 12.02 19.19 0.18
N ASP A 242 13.17 18.55 0.32
CA ASP A 242 14.42 19.30 0.49
C ASP A 242 14.74 20.09 -0.79
N PRO A 243 15.00 21.40 -0.69
CA PRO A 243 15.18 22.25 -1.88
C PRO A 243 16.50 21.98 -2.64
N ASN A 244 17.48 21.29 -2.03
CA ASN A 244 18.77 21.02 -2.65
C ASN A 244 18.81 19.64 -3.31
N THR A 245 18.21 18.63 -2.68
CA THR A 245 18.22 17.25 -3.19
C THR A 245 16.95 16.90 -3.96
N GLY A 246 15.82 17.55 -3.67
CA GLY A 246 14.50 17.17 -4.16
C GLY A 246 13.91 15.94 -3.48
N LEU A 247 14.54 15.43 -2.42
CA LEU A 247 14.06 14.27 -1.66
C LEU A 247 12.96 14.63 -0.66
N GLY A 248 12.11 13.66 -0.36
CA GLY A 248 11.09 13.73 0.70
C GLY A 248 9.72 14.18 0.20
N ALA A 249 8.78 14.44 1.10
CA ALA A 249 8.83 14.14 2.54
C ALA A 249 7.88 13.00 2.89
N TYR A 250 8.15 12.26 3.98
CA TYR A 250 7.23 11.22 4.45
C TYR A 250 5.96 11.81 5.08
N GLN A 251 6.06 13.01 5.63
CA GLN A 251 4.96 13.82 6.17
C GLN A 251 5.35 15.30 6.08
N TYR A 252 4.37 16.20 6.06
CA TYR A 252 4.58 17.64 5.98
C TYR A 252 4.22 18.38 7.28
N THR A 253 3.89 17.68 8.36
CA THR A 253 3.74 18.27 9.71
C THR A 253 4.70 17.61 10.68
N GLN A 254 4.88 18.23 11.84
CA GLN A 254 5.47 17.59 13.02
C GLN A 254 4.42 17.53 14.13
N PRO A 255 4.37 16.47 14.95
CA PRO A 255 3.39 16.38 16.02
C PRO A 255 3.66 17.42 17.11
N ILE A 256 2.60 18.02 17.62
CA ILE A 256 2.65 18.88 18.81
C ILE A 256 3.13 18.06 20.01
N GLN A 257 4.09 18.59 20.76
CA GLN A 257 4.46 18.04 22.07
C GLN A 257 3.41 18.47 23.09
N GLU A 258 2.51 17.55 23.44
CA GLU A 258 1.46 17.77 24.44
C GLU A 258 1.96 17.51 25.87
N PHE A 259 2.91 16.58 26.02
CA PHE A 259 3.46 16.17 27.31
C PHE A 259 4.99 16.08 27.27
N ASP A 260 5.63 16.27 28.42
CA ASP A 260 7.05 16.00 28.58
C ASP A 260 7.26 14.50 28.85
N PRO A 261 8.00 13.76 28.01
CA PRO A 261 8.25 12.34 28.23
C PRO A 261 8.99 12.05 29.56
N ASP A 262 9.69 13.03 30.15
CA ASP A 262 10.39 12.86 31.42
C ASP A 262 9.46 12.91 32.65
N GLU A 263 8.20 13.30 32.49
CA GLU A 263 7.18 13.20 33.55
C GLU A 263 6.79 11.74 33.88
N PHE A 264 7.05 10.81 32.96
CA PHE A 264 6.67 9.41 33.09
C PHE A 264 7.89 8.55 33.45
N LEU A 265 8.05 8.27 34.74
CA LEU A 265 9.17 7.48 35.29
C LEU A 265 8.93 5.96 35.25
N SER A 266 7.69 5.52 35.06
CA SER A 266 7.33 4.12 34.99
C SER A 266 6.10 3.88 34.11
N ILE A 267 5.91 2.64 33.62
CA ILE A 267 4.69 2.22 32.92
C ILE A 267 3.45 2.48 33.79
N SER A 268 3.56 2.24 35.10
CA SER A 268 2.46 2.48 36.05
C SER A 268 2.03 3.94 36.12
N ASP A 269 2.97 4.89 35.97
CA ASP A 269 2.64 6.32 35.94
C ASP A 269 1.92 6.69 34.64
N PHE A 270 2.40 6.14 33.52
CA PHE A 270 1.74 6.32 32.23
C PHE A 270 0.32 5.72 32.23
N SER A 271 0.15 4.48 32.69
CA SER A 271 -1.17 3.82 32.75
C SER A 271 -2.13 4.52 33.71
N ARG A 272 -1.65 5.22 34.73
CA ARG A 272 -2.50 6.05 35.60
C ARG A 272 -3.00 7.30 34.89
N ALA A 273 -2.15 7.93 34.07
CA ALA A 273 -2.51 9.11 33.30
C ALA A 273 -3.39 8.76 32.08
N PHE A 274 -3.15 7.61 31.46
CA PHE A 274 -3.83 7.15 30.25
C PHE A 274 -4.35 5.72 30.41
N PRO A 275 -5.41 5.51 31.22
CA PRO A 275 -5.93 4.18 31.52
C PRO A 275 -6.46 3.43 30.28
N ASP A 276 -6.87 4.15 29.24
CA ASP A 276 -7.43 3.59 28.00
C ASP A 276 -6.36 3.28 26.93
N ARG A 277 -5.07 3.51 27.21
CA ARG A 277 -3.97 3.19 26.29
C ARG A 277 -3.44 1.79 26.58
N ASP A 278 -3.44 0.94 25.56
CA ASP A 278 -2.85 -0.40 25.65
C ASP A 278 -1.33 -0.32 25.85
N VAL A 279 -0.81 -0.75 27.01
CA VAL A 279 0.64 -0.82 27.29
C VAL A 279 1.19 -2.24 27.21
N GLN A 280 0.38 -3.21 26.81
CA GLN A 280 0.74 -4.62 26.85
C GLN A 280 1.94 -4.92 25.95
N GLY A 281 2.96 -5.56 26.52
CA GLY A 281 4.18 -5.93 25.80
C GLY A 281 5.11 -4.76 25.45
N ARG A 282 4.86 -3.55 25.97
CA ARG A 282 5.69 -2.36 25.70
C ARG A 282 6.54 -2.00 26.91
N ASP A 283 7.80 -1.65 26.66
CA ASP A 283 8.65 -1.00 27.67
C ASP A 283 8.42 0.52 27.70
N LEU A 284 9.03 1.19 28.67
CA LEU A 284 8.85 2.63 28.87
C LEU A 284 9.39 3.44 27.69
N ASP A 285 10.51 3.03 27.09
CA ASP A 285 11.11 3.73 25.95
C ASP A 285 10.18 3.67 24.73
N ALA A 286 9.59 2.51 24.45
CA ALA A 286 8.60 2.33 23.40
C ALA A 286 7.36 3.19 23.64
N ILE A 287 6.88 3.31 24.89
CA ILE A 287 5.76 4.19 25.24
C ILE A 287 6.10 5.66 24.96
N LYS A 288 7.32 6.09 25.30
CA LYS A 288 7.82 7.45 25.07
C LYS A 288 8.01 7.83 23.59
N THR A 289 7.77 6.89 22.66
CA THR A 289 7.72 7.19 21.22
C THR A 289 6.33 7.59 20.72
N ALA A 290 5.31 7.66 21.59
CA ALA A 290 4.01 8.18 21.22
C ALA A 290 4.10 9.65 20.74
N SER A 291 3.35 10.00 19.70
CA SER A 291 3.41 11.33 19.06
C SER A 291 3.09 12.50 19.98
N MET A 292 2.33 12.25 21.07
CA MET A 292 2.05 13.24 22.11
C MET A 292 3.31 13.78 22.82
N PHE A 293 4.45 13.10 22.68
CA PHE A 293 5.75 13.54 23.19
C PHE A 293 6.58 14.33 22.15
N GLY A 294 5.95 14.77 21.06
CA GLY A 294 6.60 15.55 19.99
C GLY A 294 7.22 14.69 18.89
N ASP A 295 7.96 15.34 18.00
CA ASP A 295 8.55 14.69 16.82
C ASP A 295 9.59 13.64 17.24
N ARG A 296 9.36 12.41 16.81
CA ARG A 296 10.15 11.25 17.22
C ARG A 296 11.56 11.25 16.63
N ALA A 297 11.74 11.79 15.43
CA ALA A 297 13.08 11.95 14.87
C ALA A 297 13.84 13.05 15.60
N LYS A 298 13.17 14.16 15.93
CA LYS A 298 13.74 15.25 16.72
C LYS A 298 14.21 14.75 18.09
N ASN A 299 13.35 14.02 18.80
CA ASN A 299 13.67 13.46 20.12
C ASN A 299 14.88 12.52 20.06
N GLN A 300 15.02 11.74 18.97
CA GLN A 300 16.07 10.74 18.87
C GLN A 300 17.38 11.27 18.27
N PHE A 301 17.35 12.27 17.40
CA PHE A 301 18.49 12.66 16.54
C PHE A 301 18.88 14.14 16.60
N SER A 302 18.07 15.03 17.20
CA SER A 302 18.37 16.48 17.20
C SER A 302 19.67 16.85 17.93
N ALA A 303 20.14 16.04 18.89
CA ALA A 303 21.41 16.30 19.58
C ALA A 303 22.63 16.22 18.64
N GLU A 304 22.57 15.36 17.61
CA GLU A 304 23.63 15.21 16.61
C GLU A 304 23.35 16.00 15.33
N PHE A 305 22.08 16.14 14.95
CA PHE A 305 21.69 16.66 13.64
C PHE A 305 20.92 17.99 13.70
N GLY A 306 20.46 18.46 14.87
CA GLY A 306 19.70 19.70 15.01
C GLY A 306 18.33 19.66 14.31
N ASP A 307 17.86 20.83 13.84
CA ASP A 307 16.49 21.03 13.31
C ASP A 307 16.17 20.31 11.99
N ARG A 308 17.15 19.63 11.38
CA ARG A 308 16.93 18.75 10.21
C ARG A 308 16.39 17.38 10.61
N ALA A 309 16.49 16.98 11.88
CA ALA A 309 15.94 15.73 12.38
C ALA A 309 14.43 15.88 12.65
N LEU A 310 13.62 15.67 11.62
CA LEU A 310 12.16 15.63 11.69
C LEU A 310 11.66 14.35 11.01
N GLU A 311 10.55 13.80 11.47
CA GLU A 311 9.99 12.54 10.93
C GLU A 311 9.81 12.60 9.41
N GLY A 312 9.28 13.72 8.90
CA GLY A 312 9.08 13.90 7.46
C GLY A 312 10.37 14.01 6.66
N LYS A 313 11.49 14.30 7.33
CA LYS A 313 12.83 14.39 6.73
C LYS A 313 13.63 13.09 6.88
N MET A 314 13.08 12.07 7.56
CA MET A 314 13.71 10.75 7.66
C MET A 314 13.29 9.88 6.48
N LEU A 315 14.26 9.35 5.73
CA LEU A 315 14.06 8.41 4.63
C LEU A 315 14.67 7.06 4.98
N THR A 316 13.92 6.23 5.69
CA THR A 316 14.20 4.80 5.86
C THR A 316 13.89 4.03 4.57
N SER A 317 14.28 2.75 4.47
CA SER A 317 13.90 1.90 3.32
C SER A 317 12.40 1.91 3.07
N GLY A 318 11.59 1.62 4.09
CA GLY A 318 10.12 1.65 3.98
C GLY A 318 9.56 3.04 3.65
N GLY A 319 10.22 4.11 4.08
CA GLY A 319 9.89 5.49 3.68
C GLY A 319 10.14 5.73 2.19
N CYS A 320 11.29 5.26 1.68
CA CYS A 320 11.60 5.31 0.25
C CYS A 320 10.63 4.47 -0.59
N GLU A 321 10.31 3.25 -0.13
CA GLU A 321 9.33 2.36 -0.77
C GLU A 321 7.95 3.03 -0.86
N SER A 322 7.50 3.67 0.22
CA SER A 322 6.24 4.41 0.23
C SER A 322 6.28 5.58 -0.77
N ILE A 323 7.23 6.51 -0.60
CA ILE A 323 7.26 7.79 -1.35
C ILE A 323 7.58 7.56 -2.83
N TYR A 324 8.61 6.77 -3.13
CA TYR A 324 9.13 6.60 -4.49
C TYR A 324 8.68 5.30 -5.14
N GLY A 325 7.99 4.43 -4.41
CA GLY A 325 7.40 3.18 -4.90
C GLY A 325 5.88 3.29 -5.00
N ASN A 326 5.17 2.89 -3.94
CA ASN A 326 3.71 2.75 -3.93
C ASN A 326 2.98 4.02 -4.36
N VAL A 327 3.39 5.17 -3.83
CA VAL A 327 2.75 6.47 -4.14
C VAL A 327 2.95 6.86 -5.60
N VAL A 328 4.15 6.63 -6.15
CA VAL A 328 4.44 6.89 -7.56
C VAL A 328 3.62 5.99 -8.47
N VAL A 329 3.55 4.68 -8.18
CA VAL A 329 2.73 3.73 -8.95
C VAL A 329 1.27 4.16 -8.95
N SER A 330 0.74 4.54 -7.79
CA SER A 330 -0.63 5.03 -7.64
C SER A 330 -0.87 6.32 -8.43
N GLN A 331 -0.10 7.39 -8.18
CA GLN A 331 -0.30 8.69 -8.81
C GLN A 331 -0.10 8.66 -10.33
N LEU A 332 0.97 7.99 -10.81
CA LEU A 332 1.23 7.89 -12.24
C LEU A 332 0.25 6.95 -12.95
N GLY A 333 -0.27 5.93 -12.23
CA GLY A 333 -1.32 5.04 -12.73
C GLY A 333 -2.63 5.79 -13.04
N ILE A 334 -2.90 6.88 -12.34
CA ILE A 334 -4.10 7.71 -12.53
C ILE A 334 -3.80 9.12 -13.03
N ILE A 335 -2.63 9.34 -13.65
CA ILE A 335 -2.12 10.69 -13.94
C ILE A 335 -3.10 11.56 -14.75
N GLU A 336 -3.85 10.94 -15.66
CA GLU A 336 -4.84 11.63 -16.49
C GLU A 336 -6.04 12.17 -15.68
N GLN A 337 -6.33 11.58 -14.52
CA GLN A 337 -7.43 12.01 -13.65
C GLN A 337 -7.16 13.36 -12.98
N PHE A 338 -5.89 13.80 -12.91
CA PHE A 338 -5.54 15.11 -12.34
C PHE A 338 -5.81 16.29 -13.29
N GLY A 339 -6.26 16.03 -14.52
CA GLY A 339 -6.74 17.06 -15.45
C GLY A 339 -5.71 18.18 -15.67
N PRO A 340 -6.02 19.46 -15.36
CA PRO A 340 -5.10 20.57 -15.55
C PRO A 340 -3.78 20.47 -14.78
N TYR A 341 -3.70 19.64 -13.74
CA TYR A 341 -2.51 19.48 -12.90
C TYR A 341 -1.63 18.29 -13.33
N ARG A 342 -2.07 17.53 -14.36
CA ARG A 342 -1.40 16.34 -14.88
C ARG A 342 0.10 16.53 -15.06
N ASP A 343 0.51 17.52 -15.85
CA ASP A 343 1.92 17.71 -16.22
C ASP A 343 2.77 18.12 -15.01
N LYS A 344 2.22 18.97 -14.12
CA LYS A 344 2.89 19.37 -12.88
C LYS A 344 3.15 18.18 -11.96
N MET A 345 2.15 17.30 -11.80
CA MET A 345 2.27 16.10 -10.96
C MET A 345 3.19 15.05 -11.61
N LEU A 346 3.15 14.91 -12.93
CA LEU A 346 4.06 14.05 -13.68
C LEU A 346 5.50 14.51 -13.45
N ASP A 347 5.81 15.78 -13.73
CA ASP A 347 7.15 16.34 -13.59
C ASP A 347 7.71 16.16 -12.17
N SER A 348 6.88 16.37 -11.16
CA SER A 348 7.27 16.17 -9.77
C SER A 348 7.53 14.71 -9.40
N ASN A 349 6.69 13.77 -9.84
CA ASN A 349 6.92 12.34 -9.57
C ASN A 349 8.24 11.89 -10.23
N ILE A 350 8.46 12.33 -11.47
CA ILE A 350 9.69 12.04 -12.21
C ILE A 350 10.91 12.71 -11.55
N SER A 351 10.79 13.94 -11.05
CA SER A 351 11.89 14.59 -10.32
C SER A 351 12.20 13.86 -9.01
N GLY A 352 11.17 13.40 -8.29
CA GLY A 352 11.31 12.61 -7.07
C GLY A 352 12.04 11.29 -7.32
N LEU A 353 11.64 10.54 -8.35
CA LEU A 353 12.35 9.32 -8.77
C LEU A 353 13.82 9.58 -9.15
N LYS A 354 14.09 10.67 -9.87
CA LYS A 354 15.46 11.09 -10.20
C LYS A 354 16.27 11.44 -8.96
N ALA A 355 15.67 12.12 -7.98
CA ALA A 355 16.31 12.44 -6.70
C ALA A 355 16.62 11.16 -5.91
N PHE A 356 15.65 10.24 -5.78
CA PHE A 356 15.85 8.92 -5.18
C PHE A 356 17.02 8.19 -5.84
N GLY A 357 16.99 8.07 -7.18
CA GLY A 357 18.03 7.38 -7.94
C GLY A 357 19.41 8.03 -7.79
N LYS A 358 19.48 9.35 -7.59
CA LYS A 358 20.75 10.08 -7.43
C LYS A 358 21.34 9.97 -6.02
N TYR A 359 20.49 10.06 -4.99
CA TYR A 359 20.94 10.21 -3.61
C TYR A 359 20.76 8.94 -2.79
N ALA A 360 19.56 8.35 -2.80
CA ALA A 360 19.18 7.25 -1.92
C ALA A 360 19.58 5.87 -2.45
N TYR A 361 19.68 5.72 -3.77
CA TYR A 361 20.02 4.45 -4.42
C TYR A 361 21.52 4.30 -4.71
N ASP A 362 22.12 3.24 -4.18
CA ASP A 362 23.52 2.87 -4.39
C ASP A 362 23.64 1.97 -5.64
N HIS A 363 24.06 2.57 -6.74
CA HIS A 363 24.22 1.93 -8.05
C HIS A 363 25.28 0.82 -8.07
N GLN A 364 26.25 0.84 -7.15
CA GLN A 364 27.34 -0.15 -7.13
C GLN A 364 26.90 -1.43 -6.44
N THR A 365 26.13 -1.29 -5.36
CA THR A 365 25.73 -2.42 -4.51
C THR A 365 24.29 -2.86 -4.75
N ASN A 366 23.50 -2.13 -5.55
CA ASN A 366 22.06 -2.32 -5.70
C ASN A 366 21.36 -2.31 -4.33
N GLN A 367 21.59 -1.25 -3.55
CA GLN A 367 21.02 -1.08 -2.22
C GLN A 367 20.37 0.30 -2.06
N VAL A 368 19.40 0.39 -1.15
CA VAL A 368 18.81 1.66 -0.71
C VAL A 368 19.46 2.07 0.61
N SER A 369 19.91 3.31 0.68
CA SER A 369 20.50 3.88 1.89
C SER A 369 19.44 4.62 2.70
N THR A 370 19.49 4.46 4.02
CA THR A 370 18.71 5.30 4.93
C THR A 370 19.39 6.65 5.10
N MET A 371 18.63 7.75 5.11
CA MET A 371 19.18 9.10 5.17
C MET A 371 18.19 10.15 5.68
N LEU A 372 18.71 11.35 5.95
CA LEU A 372 17.90 12.56 5.96
C LEU A 372 17.65 13.04 4.52
N THR A 373 16.56 13.76 4.29
CA THR A 373 16.20 14.30 2.96
C THR A 373 17.24 15.27 2.40
N ASP A 374 18.11 15.86 3.23
CA ASP A 374 19.22 16.71 2.76
C ASP A 374 20.40 15.92 2.16
N GLY A 375 20.33 14.59 2.15
CA GLY A 375 21.35 13.67 1.63
C GLY A 375 22.32 13.14 2.69
N THR A 376 22.14 13.49 3.97
CA THR A 376 22.96 12.93 5.06
C THR A 376 22.64 11.45 5.26
N ILE A 377 23.56 10.56 4.88
CA ILE A 377 23.42 9.11 5.10
C ILE A 377 23.40 8.81 6.59
N LEU A 378 22.43 8.01 7.01
CA LEU A 378 22.30 7.49 8.37
C LEU A 378 22.65 6.00 8.39
N THR A 379 23.30 5.58 9.46
CA THR A 379 23.76 4.21 9.70
C THR A 379 23.31 3.74 11.09
N PRO A 380 23.35 2.43 11.38
CA PRO A 380 23.02 1.92 12.72
C PRO A 380 23.84 2.55 13.85
N ASP A 381 25.03 3.07 13.56
CA ASP A 381 25.90 3.71 14.55
C ASP A 381 25.43 5.11 14.94
N ASP A 382 24.52 5.72 14.17
CA ASP A 382 23.92 7.02 14.48
C ASP A 382 22.82 6.92 15.57
N ILE A 383 22.38 5.72 15.94
CA ILE A 383 21.51 5.50 17.10
C ILE A 383 22.32 5.70 18.39
N LYS A 384 22.21 6.88 19.00
CA LYS A 384 22.87 7.22 20.28
C LYS A 384 21.98 7.03 21.52
N ARG A 385 20.67 6.85 21.31
CA ARG A 385 19.66 6.72 22.36
C ARG A 385 18.43 5.92 21.88
N PRO A 386 17.67 5.29 22.80
CA PRO A 386 16.38 4.69 22.49
C PRO A 386 15.43 5.71 21.84
N GLY A 387 14.51 5.21 21.02
CA GLY A 387 13.56 6.05 20.31
C GLY A 387 12.78 5.27 19.26
N TYR A 388 12.10 5.98 18.38
CA TYR A 388 11.20 5.41 17.38
C TYR A 388 11.92 4.64 16.27
N TYR A 389 13.12 5.08 15.89
CA TYR A 389 13.93 4.44 14.86
C TYR A 389 14.88 3.43 15.52
N SER A 390 14.89 2.21 14.99
CA SER A 390 15.77 1.13 15.46
C SER A 390 17.07 1.08 14.65
N ARG A 391 18.07 0.34 15.13
CA ARG A 391 19.30 0.09 14.37
C ARG A 391 19.01 -0.59 13.04
N GLU A 392 18.05 -1.52 13.01
CA GLU A 392 17.59 -2.23 11.83
C GLU A 392 16.96 -1.26 10.83
N SER A 393 16.17 -0.28 11.30
CA SER A 393 15.54 0.71 10.42
C SER A 393 16.53 1.63 9.70
N LEU A 394 17.78 1.73 10.17
CA LEU A 394 18.85 2.51 9.53
C LEU A 394 19.82 1.64 8.71
N GLN A 395 19.60 0.34 8.60
CA GLN A 395 20.42 -0.52 7.75
C GLN A 395 20.15 -0.23 6.28
N LYS A 396 21.19 -0.37 5.45
CA LYS A 396 20.99 -0.46 4.00
C LYS A 396 20.19 -1.72 3.68
N SER A 397 19.29 -1.63 2.72
CA SER A 397 18.43 -2.72 2.30
C SER A 397 18.59 -3.01 0.81
N THR A 398 18.24 -4.23 0.41
CA THR A 398 17.93 -4.50 -0.99
C THR A 398 16.68 -3.69 -1.35
N PRO A 399 16.62 -3.05 -2.54
CA PRO A 399 15.40 -2.36 -2.95
C PRO A 399 14.23 -3.34 -2.95
N ASP A 400 13.06 -2.88 -2.51
CA ASP A 400 11.82 -3.61 -2.70
C ASP A 400 11.42 -3.57 -4.19
N PRO A 401 10.83 -4.65 -4.75
CA PRO A 401 10.33 -4.68 -6.12
C PRO A 401 9.41 -3.51 -6.49
N ILE A 402 8.70 -2.89 -5.54
CA ILE A 402 7.86 -1.71 -5.81
C ILE A 402 8.67 -0.51 -6.33
N LEU A 403 9.93 -0.37 -5.91
CA LEU A 403 10.84 0.67 -6.40
C LEU A 403 11.28 0.39 -7.85
N PHE A 404 11.36 -0.88 -8.24
CA PHE A 404 11.60 -1.24 -9.64
C PHE A 404 10.38 -0.96 -10.50
N LEU A 405 9.20 -1.36 -10.05
CA LEU A 405 7.95 -1.05 -10.72
C LEU A 405 7.75 0.45 -10.91
N SER A 406 7.95 1.26 -9.86
CA SER A 406 7.74 2.70 -9.95
C SER A 406 8.69 3.39 -10.92
N ASN A 407 9.95 2.93 -11.01
CA ASN A 407 10.88 3.43 -12.01
C ASN A 407 10.43 3.03 -13.44
N CYS A 408 9.93 1.81 -13.64
CA CYS A 408 9.36 1.38 -14.93
C CYS A 408 8.13 2.23 -15.32
N VAL A 409 7.21 2.47 -14.38
CA VAL A 409 6.04 3.34 -14.61
C VAL A 409 6.49 4.77 -14.93
N GLY A 410 7.42 5.33 -14.15
CA GLY A 410 7.99 6.64 -14.41
C GLY A 410 8.61 6.74 -15.79
N PHE A 411 9.44 5.77 -16.17
CA PHE A 411 10.05 5.72 -17.50
C PHE A 411 9.02 5.60 -18.61
N HIS A 412 7.98 4.76 -18.46
CA HIS A 412 6.90 4.67 -19.44
C HIS A 412 6.20 6.03 -19.64
N LYS A 413 5.97 6.79 -18.56
CA LYS A 413 5.28 8.08 -18.64
C LYS A 413 6.15 9.24 -19.14
N SER A 414 7.48 9.17 -19.02
CA SER A 414 8.36 10.32 -19.30
C SER A 414 9.49 10.06 -20.29
N ASN A 415 9.86 8.80 -20.55
CA ASN A 415 11.02 8.39 -21.34
C ASN A 415 12.34 9.02 -20.88
N GLU A 416 12.52 9.13 -19.55
CA GLU A 416 13.68 9.79 -18.94
C GLU A 416 14.83 8.82 -18.67
N GLU A 417 15.94 8.99 -19.41
CA GLU A 417 17.13 8.14 -19.35
C GLU A 417 17.71 7.89 -17.94
N PRO A 418 17.70 8.85 -16.97
CA PRO A 418 18.14 8.57 -15.60
C PRO A 418 17.35 7.43 -14.93
N LEU A 419 16.06 7.28 -15.24
CA LEU A 419 15.22 6.20 -14.71
C LEU A 419 15.61 4.86 -15.34
N TRP A 420 15.90 4.84 -16.64
CA TRP A 420 16.35 3.64 -17.33
C TRP A 420 17.63 3.05 -16.72
N LYS A 421 18.57 3.90 -16.28
CA LYS A 421 19.79 3.46 -15.60
C LYS A 421 19.47 2.71 -14.31
N VAL A 422 18.52 3.21 -13.51
CA VAL A 422 18.07 2.54 -12.27
C VAL A 422 17.38 1.23 -12.60
N ILE A 423 16.44 1.23 -13.56
CA ILE A 423 15.72 0.04 -14.05
C ILE A 423 16.72 -1.06 -14.42
N ARG A 424 17.73 -0.73 -15.23
CA ARG A 424 18.71 -1.72 -15.71
C ARG A 424 19.53 -2.35 -14.59
N ILE A 425 19.93 -1.57 -13.58
CA ILE A 425 20.70 -2.09 -12.44
C ILE A 425 19.81 -2.97 -11.56
N MET A 426 18.59 -2.52 -11.25
CA MET A 426 17.62 -3.31 -10.50
C MET A 426 17.26 -4.60 -11.22
N ALA A 427 17.04 -4.59 -12.54
CA ALA A 427 16.77 -5.78 -13.34
C ALA A 427 17.88 -6.84 -13.18
N ARG A 428 19.16 -6.42 -13.23
CA ARG A 428 20.28 -7.33 -12.95
C ARG A 428 20.26 -7.85 -11.52
N GLY A 429 19.95 -6.99 -10.56
CA GLY A 429 19.82 -7.34 -9.14
C GLY A 429 18.72 -8.36 -8.85
N TYR A 430 17.62 -8.33 -9.60
CA TYR A 430 16.51 -9.28 -9.50
C TYR A 430 16.66 -10.53 -10.38
N ASP A 431 17.86 -10.78 -10.94
CA ASP A 431 18.13 -11.90 -11.85
C ASP A 431 17.30 -11.87 -13.15
N LEU A 432 16.89 -10.69 -13.62
CA LEU A 432 16.11 -10.52 -14.86
C LEU A 432 16.99 -10.35 -16.10
N GLY A 433 18.31 -10.23 -15.92
CA GLY A 433 19.30 -10.02 -16.98
C GLY A 433 19.59 -8.55 -17.24
N ASP A 434 20.20 -8.26 -18.39
CA ASP A 434 20.56 -6.91 -18.81
C ASP A 434 19.54 -6.35 -19.80
N PHE A 435 18.87 -5.25 -19.44
CA PHE A 435 17.89 -4.60 -20.31
C PHE A 435 18.52 -3.67 -21.37
N GLY A 436 19.84 -3.55 -21.42
CA GLY A 436 20.57 -2.72 -22.38
C GLY A 436 20.72 -1.27 -21.92
N GLU A 437 21.60 -0.51 -22.59
CA GLU A 437 21.90 0.89 -22.23
C GLU A 437 20.72 1.85 -22.41
N SER A 438 19.74 1.50 -23.24
CA SER A 438 18.49 2.26 -23.47
C SER A 438 17.36 1.31 -23.87
N ILE A 439 16.12 1.80 -23.89
CA ILE A 439 14.95 1.00 -24.31
C ILE A 439 15.05 0.46 -25.74
N ASN A 440 15.83 1.10 -26.61
CA ASN A 440 16.04 0.67 -28.01
C ASN A 440 17.34 -0.12 -28.20
N ALA A 441 18.16 -0.25 -27.15
CA ALA A 441 19.37 -1.07 -27.21
C ALA A 441 19.03 -2.56 -27.23
N GLU A 442 19.98 -3.36 -27.71
CA GLU A 442 19.93 -4.81 -27.61
C GLU A 442 19.86 -5.23 -26.14
N LYS A 443 18.94 -6.16 -25.84
CA LYS A 443 18.70 -6.66 -24.49
C LYS A 443 19.22 -8.08 -24.37
N GLN A 444 19.69 -8.43 -23.18
CA GLN A 444 20.09 -9.78 -22.81
C GLN A 444 19.30 -10.21 -21.56
N PRO A 445 17.97 -10.37 -21.66
CA PRO A 445 17.18 -10.83 -20.53
C PRO A 445 17.59 -12.25 -20.12
N ASN A 446 17.53 -12.55 -18.83
CA ASN A 446 17.82 -13.87 -18.32
C ASN A 446 16.58 -14.78 -18.45
N LEU A 447 16.43 -15.47 -19.58
CA LEU A 447 15.33 -16.42 -19.79
C LEU A 447 15.42 -17.69 -18.91
N LYS A 448 16.50 -17.86 -18.14
CA LYS A 448 16.68 -18.92 -17.13
C LYS A 448 16.58 -18.37 -15.69
N THR A 449 16.06 -17.15 -15.54
CA THR A 449 15.85 -16.50 -14.25
C THR A 449 15.15 -17.43 -13.26
N GLN A 450 15.50 -17.32 -11.99
CA GLN A 450 14.75 -17.96 -10.90
C GLN A 450 13.72 -17.01 -10.27
N ASN A 451 13.60 -15.78 -10.80
CA ASN A 451 12.66 -14.79 -10.29
C ASN A 451 11.21 -15.29 -10.46
N ASP A 452 10.46 -15.23 -9.36
CA ASP A 452 9.03 -15.54 -9.28
C ASP A 452 8.26 -14.42 -8.57
N ASP A 453 8.78 -13.19 -8.61
CA ASP A 453 8.17 -12.06 -7.93
C ASP A 453 7.06 -11.43 -8.79
N PRO A 454 5.82 -11.31 -8.28
CA PRO A 454 4.71 -10.77 -9.06
C PRO A 454 4.86 -9.28 -9.40
N ILE A 455 5.52 -8.48 -8.56
CA ILE A 455 5.76 -7.06 -8.85
C ILE A 455 6.81 -6.92 -9.95
N CYS A 456 7.84 -7.78 -9.97
CA CYS A 456 8.78 -7.84 -11.09
C CYS A 456 8.06 -8.18 -12.42
N LEU A 457 7.11 -9.12 -12.40
CA LEU A 457 6.29 -9.40 -13.59
C LEU A 457 5.48 -8.18 -14.03
N ILE A 458 4.82 -7.48 -13.10
CA ILE A 458 4.06 -6.25 -13.40
C ILE A 458 4.99 -5.16 -13.97
N ALA A 459 6.21 -5.01 -13.44
CA ALA A 459 7.18 -4.05 -13.93
C ALA A 459 7.63 -4.36 -15.37
N ILE A 460 7.83 -5.63 -15.71
CA ILE A 460 8.12 -6.04 -17.10
C ILE A 460 6.94 -5.73 -18.01
N LEU A 461 5.71 -6.04 -17.58
CA LEU A 461 4.48 -5.74 -18.32
C LEU A 461 4.33 -4.24 -18.59
N GLU A 462 4.69 -3.39 -17.64
CA GLU A 462 4.68 -1.94 -17.82
C GLU A 462 5.61 -1.50 -18.96
N LEU A 463 6.80 -2.10 -19.07
CA LEU A 463 7.73 -1.83 -20.18
C LEU A 463 7.24 -2.37 -21.52
N LEU A 464 6.43 -3.44 -21.54
CA LEU A 464 5.86 -3.97 -22.78
C LEU A 464 4.88 -2.98 -23.44
N LYS A 465 4.27 -2.08 -22.69
CA LYS A 465 3.38 -1.03 -23.21
C LYS A 465 4.10 -0.05 -24.14
N LEU A 466 5.43 0.06 -24.06
CA LEU A 466 6.26 0.88 -24.95
C LEU A 466 6.43 0.29 -26.36
N GLY A 467 6.00 -0.96 -26.58
CA GLY A 467 5.99 -1.63 -27.90
C GLY A 467 7.33 -2.26 -28.32
N ASN A 468 7.25 -3.25 -29.22
CA ASN A 468 8.38 -3.98 -29.83
C ASN A 468 9.43 -4.53 -28.84
N GLN A 469 8.99 -5.22 -27.79
CA GLN A 469 9.86 -5.81 -26.76
C GLN A 469 9.73 -7.35 -26.67
N ASN A 470 9.90 -8.07 -27.79
CA ASN A 470 9.75 -9.54 -27.83
C ASN A 470 10.64 -10.27 -26.81
N ASP A 471 11.82 -9.74 -26.53
CA ASP A 471 12.76 -10.31 -25.56
C ASP A 471 12.22 -10.19 -24.11
N LEU A 472 11.63 -9.03 -23.77
CA LEU A 472 10.99 -8.82 -22.47
C LEU A 472 9.68 -9.61 -22.34
N GLU A 473 8.95 -9.82 -23.43
CA GLU A 473 7.75 -10.67 -23.40
C GLU A 473 8.12 -12.12 -23.07
N SER A 474 9.22 -12.61 -23.65
CA SER A 474 9.76 -13.94 -23.36
C SER A 474 10.20 -14.06 -21.90
N LEU A 475 10.81 -13.00 -21.35
CA LEU A 475 11.16 -12.91 -19.94
C LEU A 475 9.92 -12.89 -19.03
N ALA A 476 8.89 -12.11 -19.36
CA ALA A 476 7.63 -12.10 -18.61
C ALA A 476 7.00 -13.50 -18.55
N CYS A 477 7.04 -14.25 -19.65
CA CYS A 477 6.58 -15.63 -19.67
C CYS A 477 7.43 -16.55 -18.79
N ALA A 478 8.76 -16.36 -18.74
CA ALA A 478 9.65 -17.12 -17.85
C ALA A 478 9.34 -16.84 -16.37
N VAL A 479 9.19 -15.57 -15.99
CA VAL A 479 8.83 -15.18 -14.61
C VAL A 479 7.44 -15.73 -14.23
N ALA A 480 6.45 -15.63 -15.12
CA ALA A 480 5.11 -16.19 -14.89
C ALA A 480 5.14 -17.72 -14.72
N GLN A 481 5.97 -18.43 -15.50
CA GLN A 481 6.16 -19.87 -15.33
C GLN A 481 6.77 -20.19 -13.95
N ASN A 482 7.71 -19.38 -13.48
CA ASN A 482 8.29 -19.56 -12.14
C ASN A 482 7.27 -19.27 -11.04
N ILE A 483 6.45 -18.20 -11.15
CA ILE A 483 5.34 -17.93 -10.23
C ILE A 483 4.45 -19.18 -10.10
N ILE A 484 4.01 -19.75 -11.23
CA ILE A 484 3.14 -20.93 -11.18
C ILE A 484 3.89 -22.15 -10.61
N SER A 485 5.12 -22.41 -11.03
CA SER A 485 5.89 -23.58 -10.57
C SER A 485 6.27 -23.52 -9.08
N ASN A 486 6.63 -22.34 -8.59
CA ASN A 486 7.23 -22.16 -7.27
C ASN A 486 6.24 -21.69 -6.21
N ARG A 487 5.14 -21.04 -6.61
CA ARG A 487 4.20 -20.42 -5.69
C ARG A 487 2.79 -21.00 -5.73
N PHE A 488 2.42 -21.73 -6.78
CA PHE A 488 1.09 -22.36 -6.85
C PHE A 488 1.08 -23.73 -6.16
N HIS A 489 0.62 -23.78 -4.91
CA HIS A 489 0.56 -24.99 -4.08
C HIS A 489 -0.85 -25.25 -3.57
N ASN A 490 -1.28 -26.50 -3.60
CA ASN A 490 -2.60 -26.93 -3.12
C ASN A 490 -3.77 -26.13 -3.71
N GLY A 491 -3.59 -25.60 -4.93
CA GLY A 491 -4.59 -24.78 -5.60
C GLY A 491 -4.66 -23.33 -5.12
N PHE A 492 -3.63 -22.82 -4.44
CA PHE A 492 -3.49 -21.43 -3.99
C PHE A 492 -2.10 -20.87 -4.31
N PHE A 493 -1.98 -19.55 -4.36
CA PHE A 493 -0.67 -18.88 -4.48
C PHE A 493 -0.12 -18.51 -3.09
N VAL A 494 1.09 -18.99 -2.80
CA VAL A 494 1.84 -18.69 -1.57
C VAL A 494 3.34 -18.63 -1.86
N PRO A 495 4.14 -17.87 -1.08
CA PRO A 495 5.57 -17.69 -1.40
C PRO A 495 6.39 -18.99 -1.38
N SER A 496 5.94 -20.01 -0.65
CA SER A 496 6.55 -21.35 -0.71
C SER A 496 5.57 -22.43 -0.25
N LYS A 497 5.84 -23.68 -0.62
CA LYS A 497 5.07 -24.86 -0.19
C LYS A 497 4.98 -25.06 1.34
N ASN A 498 5.83 -24.39 2.11
CA ASN A 498 5.84 -24.49 3.57
C ASN A 498 4.91 -23.46 4.22
N HIS A 499 4.33 -22.52 3.48
CA HIS A 499 3.40 -21.54 4.06
C HIS A 499 2.12 -22.21 4.54
N LEU A 500 1.65 -21.80 5.72
CA LEU A 500 0.46 -22.37 6.34
C LEU A 500 -0.83 -21.79 5.78
N ASN A 501 -0.80 -20.52 5.34
CA ASN A 501 -1.99 -19.77 4.99
C ASN A 501 -1.81 -19.11 3.63
N ALA A 502 -2.84 -19.17 2.80
CA ALA A 502 -2.93 -18.40 1.56
C ALA A 502 -3.78 -17.15 1.78
N ARG A 503 -3.33 -16.02 1.24
CA ARG A 503 -4.06 -14.74 1.23
C ARG A 503 -4.90 -14.66 -0.04
N LEU A 504 -6.15 -14.21 0.06
CA LEU A 504 -7.02 -14.02 -1.10
C LEU A 504 -6.54 -12.88 -2.02
N ASP A 505 -5.98 -11.83 -1.43
CA ASP A 505 -5.40 -10.68 -2.13
C ASP A 505 -4.06 -10.98 -2.84
N SER A 506 -3.96 -12.15 -3.48
CA SER A 506 -2.75 -12.61 -4.13
C SER A 506 -2.37 -11.72 -5.32
N LEU A 507 -1.19 -11.10 -5.23
CA LEU A 507 -0.60 -10.36 -6.35
C LEU A 507 -0.12 -11.31 -7.46
N GLU A 508 0.21 -12.56 -7.16
CA GLU A 508 0.51 -13.57 -8.19
C GLU A 508 -0.68 -13.74 -9.13
N ALA A 509 -1.89 -13.93 -8.58
CA ALA A 509 -3.09 -14.08 -9.39
C ALA A 509 -3.36 -12.84 -10.26
N LEU A 510 -3.24 -11.63 -9.69
CA LEU A 510 -3.42 -10.39 -10.43
C LEU A 510 -2.38 -10.25 -11.55
N ALA A 511 -1.09 -10.37 -11.25
CA ALA A 511 0.00 -10.24 -12.21
C ALA A 511 -0.13 -11.25 -13.37
N LEU A 512 -0.50 -12.49 -13.04
CA LEU A 512 -0.75 -13.54 -14.03
C LEU A 512 -1.95 -13.22 -14.93
N THR A 513 -3.05 -12.69 -14.38
CA THR A 513 -4.18 -12.25 -15.23
C THR A 513 -3.81 -11.07 -16.12
N CYS A 514 -2.95 -10.16 -15.66
CA CYS A 514 -2.43 -9.07 -16.50
C CYS A 514 -1.62 -9.61 -17.68
N LEU A 515 -0.71 -10.57 -17.45
CA LEU A 515 0.04 -11.20 -18.54
C LEU A 515 -0.89 -11.97 -19.49
N ALA A 516 -1.85 -12.75 -18.97
CA ALA A 516 -2.81 -13.47 -19.80
C ALA A 516 -3.62 -12.49 -20.68
N GLY A 517 -4.10 -11.39 -20.10
CA GLY A 517 -4.81 -10.33 -20.81
C GLY A 517 -3.95 -9.72 -21.92
N TYR A 518 -2.69 -9.39 -21.65
CA TYR A 518 -1.74 -8.93 -22.67
C TYR A 518 -1.57 -9.95 -23.81
N LEU A 519 -1.36 -11.23 -23.49
CA LEU A 519 -1.14 -12.29 -24.50
C LEU A 519 -2.39 -12.57 -25.36
N TYR A 520 -3.59 -12.32 -24.83
CA TYR A 520 -4.84 -12.41 -25.59
C TYR A 520 -5.21 -11.12 -26.34
N GLY A 521 -4.53 -10.00 -26.06
CA GLY A 521 -4.84 -8.70 -26.67
C GLY A 521 -5.92 -7.89 -25.95
N PHE A 522 -6.14 -8.13 -24.66
CA PHE A 522 -7.07 -7.39 -23.81
C PHE A 522 -6.40 -6.27 -23.00
N GLY A 523 -5.13 -5.92 -23.27
CA GLY A 523 -4.29 -5.04 -22.43
C GLY A 523 -5.03 -3.90 -21.71
N ASP A 524 -5.63 -2.97 -22.45
CA ASP A 524 -6.29 -1.77 -21.89
C ASP A 524 -7.63 -2.05 -21.15
N GLN A 525 -8.13 -3.28 -21.18
CA GLN A 525 -9.39 -3.71 -20.54
C GLN A 525 -9.16 -4.47 -19.22
N ILE A 526 -7.90 -4.66 -18.83
CA ILE A 526 -7.50 -5.36 -17.62
C ILE A 526 -7.35 -4.34 -16.48
N ALA A 527 -7.91 -4.68 -15.32
CA ALA A 527 -7.65 -3.97 -14.07
C ALA A 527 -6.21 -4.24 -13.60
N GLU A 528 -5.44 -3.16 -13.45
CA GLU A 528 -4.03 -3.22 -13.09
C GLU A 528 -3.79 -3.05 -11.58
N TYR A 529 -2.59 -3.41 -11.14
CA TYR A 529 -2.15 -3.18 -9.76
C TYR A 529 -1.94 -1.68 -9.51
N ALA A 530 -2.59 -1.16 -8.46
CA ALA A 530 -2.57 0.26 -8.13
C ALA A 530 -1.41 0.68 -7.18
N GLY A 531 -0.49 -0.23 -6.85
CA GLY A 531 0.56 0.03 -5.86
C GLY A 531 0.11 -0.21 -4.41
N SER A 532 -0.95 -0.99 -4.19
CA SER A 532 -1.55 -1.17 -2.86
C SER A 532 -0.73 -2.08 -1.93
N ASP A 533 -0.76 -1.81 -0.63
CA ASP A 533 -0.20 -2.65 0.45
C ASP A 533 -1.16 -2.74 1.67
N GLY A 534 -2.36 -3.29 1.43
CA GLY A 534 -3.36 -3.50 2.48
C GLY A 534 -2.88 -4.46 3.58
N PHE A 535 -3.29 -4.17 4.82
CA PHE A 535 -2.88 -4.87 6.03
C PHE A 535 -3.99 -4.84 7.09
N PHE A 536 -3.85 -5.64 8.13
CA PHE A 536 -4.63 -5.55 9.37
C PHE A 536 -3.68 -5.58 10.56
N HIS A 537 -3.82 -4.63 11.48
CA HIS A 537 -2.86 -4.38 12.55
C HIS A 537 -3.56 -4.09 13.86
N VAL A 538 -3.60 -5.08 14.74
CA VAL A 538 -4.13 -4.95 16.10
C VAL A 538 -3.26 -5.81 17.03
N PRO A 539 -3.47 -5.82 18.35
CA PRO A 539 -2.81 -6.82 19.20
C PRO A 539 -3.22 -8.26 18.83
N PHE A 540 -2.25 -9.17 18.78
CA PHE A 540 -2.45 -10.60 18.59
C PHE A 540 -1.96 -11.37 19.83
N ASP A 541 -2.78 -12.30 20.31
CA ASP A 541 -2.47 -13.10 21.50
C ASP A 541 -1.17 -13.92 21.32
N GLY A 542 -0.23 -13.73 22.23
CA GLY A 542 1.08 -14.39 22.20
C GLY A 542 2.16 -13.69 21.37
N ILE A 543 1.83 -12.61 20.65
CA ILE A 543 2.81 -11.78 19.91
C ILE A 543 2.87 -10.35 20.47
N SER A 544 1.73 -9.74 20.83
CA SER A 544 1.50 -8.30 21.08
C SER A 544 1.07 -7.53 19.82
N ARG A 545 1.34 -6.22 19.76
CA ARG A 545 0.95 -5.35 18.64
C ARG A 545 1.67 -5.79 17.37
N THR A 546 0.93 -6.28 16.38
CA THR A 546 1.48 -6.87 15.15
C THR A 546 0.51 -6.74 13.98
N ASP A 547 0.96 -7.10 12.79
CA ASP A 547 0.12 -7.12 11.59
C ASP A 547 -0.18 -8.56 11.12
N ASP A 548 -1.10 -8.66 10.17
CA ASP A 548 -1.49 -9.89 9.50
C ASP A 548 -0.34 -10.53 8.71
N LYS A 549 0.62 -9.75 8.21
CA LYS A 549 1.85 -10.28 7.60
C LYS A 549 2.61 -11.16 8.60
N VAL A 550 2.84 -10.69 9.82
CA VAL A 550 3.56 -11.45 10.85
C VAL A 550 2.68 -12.54 11.48
N ALA A 551 1.45 -12.21 11.85
CA ALA A 551 0.57 -13.12 12.59
C ALA A 551 0.04 -14.28 11.74
N ILE A 552 -0.20 -14.05 10.45
CA ILE A 552 -0.90 -15.01 9.58
C ILE A 552 -0.09 -15.37 8.33
N TRP A 553 0.33 -14.39 7.53
CA TRP A 553 0.83 -14.64 6.17
C TRP A 553 2.24 -15.21 6.13
N ASN A 554 3.15 -14.78 7.01
CA ASN A 554 4.53 -15.27 7.06
C ASN A 554 4.68 -16.58 7.85
N ARG A 555 3.58 -17.16 8.33
CA ARG A 555 3.61 -18.41 9.12
C ARG A 555 3.89 -19.60 8.19
N ILE A 556 4.93 -20.34 8.52
CA ILE A 556 5.33 -21.58 7.83
C ILE A 556 5.14 -22.80 8.74
N SER A 557 4.88 -23.97 8.15
CA SER A 557 4.88 -25.25 8.88
C SER A 557 6.30 -25.56 9.34
N GLU A 558 6.46 -25.89 10.62
CA GLU A 558 7.70 -26.51 11.10
C GLU A 558 7.86 -27.87 10.40
N ALA A 559 9.06 -28.12 9.87
CA ALA A 559 9.39 -29.29 9.04
C ALA A 559 9.53 -30.57 9.85
#